data_AF-A0A1Q4UX02-F1
#
_entry.id   AF-A0A1Q4UX02-F1
#
_cell.length_a   1.000
_cell.length_b   1.000
_cell.length_c   1.000
_cell.angle_alpha   90.00
_cell.angle_beta   90.00
_cell.angle_gamma   90.00
#
_symmetry.space_group_name_H-M   'P 1'
#
loop_
_entity.id
_entity.type
_entity.pdbx_description
1 polymer ?
#
loop_
_entity_poly.entity_id
_entity_poly.type
_entity_poly.pdbx_seq_one_letter_code
_entity_poly.pdbx_strand_id
1 'polypeptide(L)'
;MKNAVKVFQTAEDAIQEYRNKILNIKNMIEDHLRFGKPLPKDLREILVNPNSTDNLRISVRVLDYVAEGLLKKLYRMRYFLAQCNVVDALLIAESLTRDVFNNLANVFGEYPYESELLPPSYNFFRIINDETKKIFPRNLDSPLETEEKRDFANYLRNVDNPWTKYAKP
;
A
#
# COMPACT_ATOMS: atom_id res chain seq x y z
N MET A 1 17.23 10.91 -11.95
CA MET A 1 15.88 11.37 -11.53
C MET A 1 14.71 10.69 -12.23
N LYS A 2 14.77 10.34 -13.54
CA LYS A 2 13.72 9.51 -14.18
C LYS A 2 13.41 8.19 -13.46
N ASN A 3 14.43 7.54 -12.88
CA ASN A 3 14.24 6.32 -12.07
C ASN A 3 13.42 6.60 -10.79
N ALA A 4 13.57 7.77 -10.17
CA ALA A 4 12.78 8.16 -9.00
C ALA A 4 11.31 8.33 -9.37
N VAL A 5 11.03 8.92 -10.55
CA VAL A 5 9.67 9.00 -11.09
C VAL A 5 9.07 7.60 -11.23
N LYS A 6 9.83 6.68 -11.84
CA LYS A 6 9.40 5.29 -12.04
C LYS A 6 9.10 4.58 -10.72
N VAL A 7 9.91 4.78 -9.68
CA VAL A 7 9.67 4.16 -8.36
C VAL A 7 8.36 4.63 -7.74
N PHE A 8 8.06 5.93 -7.79
CA PHE A 8 6.78 6.43 -7.29
C PHE A 8 5.60 5.94 -8.14
N GLN A 9 5.74 5.82 -9.46
CA GLN A 9 4.72 5.21 -10.31
C GLN A 9 4.48 3.73 -9.95
N THR A 10 5.54 2.94 -9.78
CA THR A 10 5.44 1.56 -9.29
C THR A 10 4.75 1.49 -7.93
N ALA A 11 5.02 2.43 -7.02
CA ALA A 11 4.36 2.49 -5.73
C ALA A 11 2.85 2.77 -5.88
N GLU A 12 2.44 3.66 -6.79
CA GLU A 12 1.02 3.90 -7.06
C GLU A 12 0.29 2.67 -7.60
N ASP A 13 0.93 1.97 -8.53
CA ASP A 13 0.37 0.78 -9.15
C ASP A 13 0.25 -0.34 -8.11
N ALA A 14 1.28 -0.55 -7.30
CA ALA A 14 1.26 -1.51 -6.21
C ALA A 14 0.18 -1.18 -5.15
N ILE A 15 0.03 0.10 -4.75
CA ILE A 15 -1.04 0.49 -3.81
C ILE A 15 -2.42 0.16 -4.39
N GLN A 16 -2.65 0.48 -5.67
CA GLN A 16 -3.93 0.20 -6.34
C GLN A 16 -4.19 -1.29 -6.50
N GLU A 17 -3.18 -2.06 -6.93
CA GLU A 17 -3.28 -3.50 -7.09
C GLU A 17 -3.61 -4.17 -5.76
N TYR A 18 -2.88 -3.83 -4.70
CA TYR A 18 -3.11 -4.42 -3.38
C TYR A 18 -4.49 -4.03 -2.82
N ARG A 19 -4.91 -2.78 -3.02
CA ARG A 19 -6.28 -2.34 -2.68
C ARG A 19 -7.32 -3.17 -3.42
N ASN A 20 -7.15 -3.43 -4.71
CA ASN A 20 -8.07 -4.24 -5.50
C ASN A 20 -8.12 -5.68 -5.01
N LYS A 21 -6.97 -6.28 -4.62
CA LYS A 21 -6.93 -7.60 -3.99
C LYS A 21 -7.73 -7.64 -2.68
N ILE A 22 -7.55 -6.64 -1.81
CA ILE A 22 -8.35 -6.50 -0.56
C ILE A 22 -9.85 -6.41 -0.86
N LEU A 23 -10.25 -5.56 -1.81
CA LEU A 23 -11.66 -5.41 -2.18
C LEU A 23 -12.25 -6.69 -2.77
N ASN A 24 -11.46 -7.45 -3.54
CA ASN A 24 -11.86 -8.75 -4.05
C ASN A 24 -12.11 -9.75 -2.92
N ILE A 25 -11.19 -9.84 -1.94
CA ILE A 25 -11.39 -10.67 -0.75
C ILE A 25 -12.63 -10.24 0.03
N LYS A 26 -12.82 -8.94 0.25
CA LYS A 26 -14.01 -8.39 0.91
C LYS A 26 -15.28 -8.85 0.20
N ASN A 27 -15.35 -8.73 -1.12
CA ASN A 27 -16.51 -9.13 -1.90
C ASN A 27 -16.78 -10.64 -1.79
N MET A 28 -15.74 -11.48 -1.80
CA MET A 28 -15.88 -12.93 -1.59
C MET A 28 -16.47 -13.28 -0.22
N ILE A 29 -16.07 -12.56 0.83
CA ILE A 29 -16.62 -12.75 2.18
C ILE A 29 -18.06 -12.25 2.26
N GLU A 30 -18.38 -11.10 1.67
CA GLU A 30 -19.75 -10.58 1.61
C GLU A 30 -20.68 -11.55 0.86
N ASP A 31 -20.23 -12.11 -0.25
CA ASP A 31 -20.95 -13.10 -1.03
C ASP A 31 -21.22 -14.40 -0.23
N HIS A 32 -20.23 -14.84 0.55
CA HIS A 32 -20.40 -15.95 1.48
C HIS A 32 -21.46 -15.64 2.55
N LEU A 33 -21.37 -14.46 3.17
CA LEU A 33 -22.29 -14.03 4.23
C LEU A 33 -23.74 -13.82 3.74
N ARG A 34 -23.93 -13.32 2.52
CA ARG A 34 -25.26 -12.98 1.97
C ARG A 34 -25.93 -14.17 1.28
N PHE A 35 -25.17 -14.97 0.56
CA PHE A 35 -25.71 -15.98 -0.36
C PHE A 35 -25.26 -17.41 -0.03
N GLY A 36 -24.43 -17.61 1.00
CA GLY A 36 -23.89 -18.92 1.34
C GLY A 36 -22.90 -19.46 0.31
N LYS A 37 -22.34 -18.62 -0.58
CA LYS A 37 -21.34 -19.05 -1.55
C LYS A 37 -20.10 -19.59 -0.82
N PRO A 38 -19.52 -20.73 -1.21
CA PRO A 38 -18.34 -21.25 -0.52
C PRO A 38 -17.15 -20.31 -0.66
N LEU A 39 -16.44 -20.04 0.45
CA LEU A 39 -15.16 -19.34 0.40
C LEU A 39 -14.12 -20.17 -0.36
N PRO A 40 -13.31 -19.56 -1.25
CA PRO A 40 -12.17 -20.22 -1.87
C PRO A 40 -11.25 -20.86 -0.84
N LYS A 41 -10.62 -21.98 -1.20
CA LYS A 41 -9.75 -22.74 -0.29
C LYS A 41 -8.62 -21.86 0.28
N ASP A 42 -7.90 -21.16 -0.60
CA ASP A 42 -6.82 -20.24 -0.23
C ASP A 42 -7.28 -19.18 0.79
N LEU A 43 -8.42 -18.54 0.54
CA LEU A 43 -8.99 -17.55 1.47
C LEU A 43 -9.40 -18.18 2.81
N ARG A 44 -9.98 -19.39 2.79
CA ARG A 44 -10.39 -20.09 4.00
C ARG A 44 -9.20 -20.43 4.89
N GLU A 45 -8.06 -20.79 4.31
CA GLU A 45 -6.85 -21.18 5.02
C GLU A 45 -6.16 -20.00 5.70
N ILE A 46 -6.24 -18.80 5.12
CA ILE A 46 -5.58 -17.62 5.69
C ILE A 46 -6.43 -16.82 6.69
N LEU A 47 -7.75 -17.00 6.72
CA LEU A 47 -8.62 -16.28 7.66
C LEU A 47 -8.51 -16.86 9.08
N VAL A 48 -8.49 -15.99 10.10
CA VAL A 48 -8.39 -16.41 11.52
C VAL A 48 -9.54 -17.35 11.92
N ASN A 49 -10.77 -17.10 11.46
CA ASN A 49 -11.97 -17.85 11.83
C ASN A 49 -12.98 -17.91 10.66
N PRO A 50 -12.71 -18.69 9.61
CA PRO A 50 -13.49 -18.66 8.38
C PRO A 50 -14.93 -19.16 8.52
N ASN A 51 -15.24 -19.91 9.59
CA ASN A 51 -16.58 -20.46 9.84
C ASN A 51 -17.45 -19.56 10.75
N SER A 52 -16.88 -18.49 11.31
CA SER A 52 -17.59 -17.62 12.25
C SER A 52 -18.18 -16.41 11.53
N THR A 53 -19.50 -16.32 11.49
CA THR A 53 -20.22 -15.19 10.86
C THR A 53 -19.81 -13.84 11.44
N ASP A 54 -19.63 -13.74 12.76
CA ASP A 54 -19.24 -12.48 13.40
C ASP A 54 -17.80 -12.09 13.07
N ASN A 55 -16.87 -13.05 13.06
CA ASN A 55 -15.50 -12.78 12.61
C ASN A 55 -15.46 -12.33 11.15
N LEU A 56 -16.20 -13.00 10.25
CA LEU A 56 -16.27 -12.60 8.85
C LEU A 56 -16.83 -11.17 8.67
N ARG A 57 -17.81 -10.76 9.48
CA ARG A 57 -18.32 -9.37 9.49
C ARG A 57 -17.26 -8.38 9.97
N ILE A 58 -16.47 -8.74 10.98
CA ILE A 58 -15.32 -7.94 11.43
C ILE A 58 -14.28 -7.84 10.32
N SER A 59 -13.93 -8.96 9.67
CA SER A 59 -13.02 -9.01 8.53
C SER A 59 -13.44 -8.04 7.43
N VAL A 60 -14.72 -8.03 7.03
CA VAL A 60 -15.23 -7.09 6.01
C VAL A 60 -14.98 -5.63 6.41
N ARG A 61 -15.24 -5.25 7.66
CA ARG A 61 -15.02 -3.88 8.14
C ARG A 61 -13.55 -3.49 8.13
N VAL A 62 -12.68 -4.41 8.54
CA VAL A 62 -11.23 -4.18 8.55
C VAL A 62 -10.68 -4.09 7.13
N LEU A 63 -11.10 -4.97 6.23
CA LEU A 63 -10.71 -4.93 4.81
C LEU A 63 -11.15 -3.62 4.15
N ASP A 64 -12.37 -3.15 4.44
CA ASP A 64 -12.86 -1.86 3.96
C ASP A 64 -12.01 -0.69 4.49
N TYR A 65 -11.73 -0.68 5.79
CA TYR A 65 -10.85 0.31 6.42
C TYR A 65 -9.46 0.35 5.78
N VAL A 66 -8.85 -0.81 5.53
CA VAL A 66 -7.52 -0.88 4.90
C VAL A 66 -7.56 -0.44 3.45
N ALA A 67 -8.58 -0.85 2.68
CA ALA A 67 -8.75 -0.44 1.29
C ALA A 67 -8.90 1.10 1.16
N GLU A 68 -9.67 1.72 2.04
CA GLU A 68 -9.83 3.17 2.09
C GLU A 68 -8.57 3.88 2.63
N GLY A 69 -7.88 3.27 3.59
CA GLY A 69 -6.57 3.75 4.07
C GLY A 69 -5.52 3.79 2.97
N LEU A 70 -5.44 2.75 2.13
CA LEU A 70 -4.57 2.69 0.96
C LEU A 70 -4.92 3.78 -0.06
N LEU A 71 -6.20 3.97 -0.35
CA LEU A 71 -6.66 5.02 -1.25
C LEU A 71 -6.29 6.43 -0.74
N LYS A 72 -6.48 6.69 0.55
CA LYS A 72 -6.07 7.94 1.19
C LYS A 72 -4.55 8.15 1.13
N LYS A 73 -3.76 7.11 1.39
CA LYS A 73 -2.29 7.17 1.25
C LYS A 73 -1.86 7.47 -0.18
N LEU A 74 -2.48 6.83 -1.17
CA LEU A 74 -2.24 7.10 -2.59
C LEU A 74 -2.49 8.57 -2.94
N TYR A 75 -3.64 9.12 -2.55
CA TYR A 75 -3.95 10.51 -2.81
C TYR A 75 -2.99 11.48 -2.13
N ARG A 76 -2.63 11.22 -0.86
CA ARG A 76 -1.65 12.04 -0.13
C ARG A 76 -0.27 11.98 -0.77
N MET A 77 0.20 10.80 -1.20
CA MET A 77 1.47 10.64 -1.88
C MET A 77 1.50 11.44 -3.19
N ARG A 78 0.46 11.29 -4.02
CA ARG A 78 0.29 12.07 -5.26
C ARG A 78 0.29 13.57 -5.00
N TYR A 79 -0.44 14.02 -3.98
CA TYR A 79 -0.49 15.42 -3.58
C TYR A 79 0.88 15.95 -3.17
N PHE A 80 1.63 15.22 -2.33
CA PHE A 80 2.97 15.64 -1.93
C PHE A 80 3.95 15.70 -3.12
N LEU A 81 3.90 14.73 -4.03
CA LEU A 81 4.70 14.76 -5.26
C LEU A 81 4.32 15.93 -6.17
N ALA A 82 3.03 16.28 -6.25
CA ALA A 82 2.55 17.43 -7.00
C ALA A 82 3.11 18.75 -6.45
N GLN A 83 3.24 18.85 -5.12
CA GLN A 83 3.85 19.99 -4.41
C GLN A 83 5.38 19.90 -4.31
N CYS A 84 6.00 18.91 -4.95
CA CYS A 84 7.43 18.62 -4.89
C CYS A 84 7.96 18.38 -3.45
N ASN A 85 7.09 17.94 -2.54
CA ASN A 85 7.43 17.51 -1.19
C ASN A 85 7.81 16.02 -1.21
N VAL A 86 9.07 15.76 -1.55
CA VAL A 86 9.60 14.40 -1.73
C VAL A 86 9.68 13.63 -0.41
N VAL A 87 10.00 14.31 0.70
CA VAL A 87 10.17 13.68 2.01
C VAL A 87 8.88 13.01 2.46
N ASP A 88 7.77 13.73 2.45
CA ASP A 88 6.49 13.19 2.91
C ASP A 88 5.92 12.14 1.95
N ALA A 89 6.14 12.29 0.63
CA ALA A 89 5.78 11.27 -0.35
C ALA A 89 6.54 9.95 -0.08
N LEU A 90 7.84 10.04 0.19
CA LEU A 90 8.68 8.88 0.49
C LEU A 90 8.27 8.19 1.79
N LEU A 91 7.99 8.96 2.85
CA LEU A 91 7.51 8.40 4.13
C LEU A 91 6.22 7.59 3.95
N ILE A 92 5.31 8.04 3.07
CA ILE A 92 4.11 7.26 2.76
C ILE A 92 4.49 5.94 2.09
N ALA A 93 5.32 5.97 1.04
CA ALA A 93 5.72 4.78 0.29
C ALA A 93 6.41 3.74 1.20
N GLU A 94 7.31 4.17 2.08
CA GLU A 94 8.05 3.30 2.99
C GLU A 94 7.17 2.73 4.13
N SER A 95 6.11 3.45 4.53
CA SER A 95 5.21 3.02 5.61
C SER A 95 4.27 1.88 5.22
N LEU A 96 4.07 1.62 3.92
CA LEU A 96 3.01 0.74 3.40
C LEU A 96 3.09 -0.67 3.98
N THR A 97 4.29 -1.28 3.97
CA THR A 97 4.51 -2.63 4.48
C THR A 97 3.97 -2.80 5.89
N ARG A 98 4.42 -1.94 6.82
CA ARG A 98 4.11 -2.02 8.24
C ARG A 98 2.65 -1.68 8.51
N ASP A 99 2.17 -0.59 7.94
CA ASP A 99 0.83 -0.08 8.24
C ASP A 99 -0.25 -1.05 7.73
N VAL A 100 -0.07 -1.63 6.54
CA VAL A 100 -1.00 -2.62 6.00
C VAL A 100 -0.93 -3.93 6.80
N PHE A 101 0.28 -4.37 7.14
CA PHE A 101 0.49 -5.59 7.94
C PHE A 101 -0.26 -5.51 9.27
N ASN A 102 -0.03 -4.44 10.04
CA ASN A 102 -0.62 -4.26 11.35
C ASN A 102 -2.15 -4.22 11.31
N ASN A 103 -2.72 -3.56 10.29
CA ASN A 103 -4.18 -3.46 10.18
C ASN A 103 -4.83 -4.78 9.75
N LEU A 104 -4.13 -5.63 9.01
CA LEU A 104 -4.66 -6.91 8.54
C LEU A 104 -4.44 -8.08 9.51
N ALA A 105 -3.66 -7.88 10.58
CA ALA A 105 -3.34 -8.91 11.57
C ALA A 105 -4.55 -9.52 12.28
N ASN A 106 -5.68 -8.81 12.35
CA ASN A 106 -6.92 -9.33 12.95
C ASN A 106 -7.85 -10.02 11.93
N VAL A 107 -7.50 -10.00 10.65
CA VAL A 107 -8.27 -10.64 9.57
C VAL A 107 -7.66 -11.97 9.17
N PHE A 108 -6.34 -11.96 8.97
CA PHE A 108 -5.58 -13.12 8.58
C PHE A 108 -4.83 -13.70 9.78
N GLY A 109 -4.69 -15.02 9.81
CA GLY A 109 -4.11 -15.83 10.90
C GLY A 109 -2.65 -15.54 11.22
N GLU A 110 -1.93 -16.56 11.70
CA GLU A 110 -0.51 -16.43 12.03
C GLU A 110 0.29 -15.98 10.80
N TYR A 111 1.00 -14.86 10.96
CA TYR A 111 1.99 -14.44 9.99
C TYR A 111 3.30 -15.20 10.20
N PRO A 112 4.00 -15.60 9.12
CA PRO A 112 3.65 -15.36 7.73
C PRO A 112 2.61 -16.36 7.17
N TYR A 113 1.63 -15.85 6.42
CA TYR A 113 0.76 -16.70 5.60
C TYR A 113 1.20 -16.65 4.14
N GLU A 114 0.84 -17.64 3.34
CA GLU A 114 1.06 -17.65 1.89
C GLU A 114 -0.31 -17.68 1.20
N SER A 115 -0.53 -16.76 0.26
CA SER A 115 -1.76 -16.71 -0.52
C SER A 115 -1.51 -16.05 -1.87
N GLU A 116 -2.07 -16.64 -2.91
CA GLU A 116 -2.07 -16.06 -4.26
C GLU A 116 -3.14 -14.95 -4.38
N LEU A 117 -4.26 -15.10 -3.66
CA LEU A 117 -5.34 -14.12 -3.64
C LEU A 117 -4.90 -12.80 -3.00
N LEU A 118 -4.19 -12.87 -1.88
CA LEU A 118 -3.64 -11.72 -1.19
C LEU A 118 -2.23 -12.06 -0.68
N PRO A 119 -1.17 -11.76 -1.45
CA PRO A 119 0.19 -11.94 -0.94
C PRO A 119 0.41 -11.10 0.33
N PRO A 120 1.26 -11.52 1.27
CA PRO A 120 1.56 -10.72 2.45
C PRO A 120 2.09 -9.33 2.08
N SER A 121 1.62 -8.30 2.76
CA SER A 121 1.99 -6.90 2.47
C SER A 121 3.50 -6.66 2.51
N TYR A 122 4.22 -7.35 3.39
CA TYR A 122 5.67 -7.23 3.48
C TYR A 122 6.37 -7.78 2.24
N ASN A 123 5.91 -8.89 1.67
CA ASN A 123 6.44 -9.44 0.43
C ASN A 123 6.03 -8.57 -0.76
N PHE A 124 4.76 -8.16 -0.80
CA PHE A 124 4.19 -7.40 -1.91
C PHE A 124 4.84 -6.01 -2.06
N PHE A 125 4.98 -5.25 -0.97
CA PHE A 125 5.54 -3.90 -1.00
C PHE A 125 7.06 -3.85 -0.87
N ARG A 126 7.75 -4.99 -0.66
CA ARG A 126 9.22 -5.03 -0.50
C ARG A 126 9.93 -4.36 -1.67
N ILE A 127 9.45 -4.58 -2.89
CA ILE A 127 10.05 -4.00 -4.09
C ILE A 127 10.11 -2.48 -4.04
N ILE A 128 9.10 -1.82 -3.46
CA ILE A 128 9.10 -0.37 -3.30
C ILE A 128 10.20 0.04 -2.33
N ASN A 129 10.27 -0.61 -1.16
CA ASN A 129 11.27 -0.30 -0.14
C ASN A 129 12.72 -0.50 -0.64
N ASP A 130 12.95 -1.55 -1.42
CA ASP A 130 14.28 -1.85 -1.96
C ASP A 130 14.67 -0.83 -3.03
N GLU A 131 13.75 -0.46 -3.92
CA GLU A 131 14.01 0.53 -4.97
C GLU A 131 14.12 1.95 -4.39
N THR A 132 13.32 2.32 -3.39
CA THR A 132 13.44 3.63 -2.74
C THR A 132 14.78 3.76 -2.02
N LYS A 133 15.26 2.73 -1.33
CA LYS A 133 16.57 2.73 -0.65
C LYS A 133 17.75 2.87 -1.62
N LYS A 134 17.63 2.34 -2.85
CA LYS A 134 18.65 2.51 -3.90
C LYS A 134 18.74 3.95 -4.39
N ILE A 135 17.61 4.64 -4.49
CA ILE A 135 17.51 5.99 -5.06
C ILE A 135 17.72 7.08 -4.00
N PHE A 136 17.18 6.86 -2.81
CA PHE A 136 17.22 7.77 -1.67
C PHE A 136 17.89 7.05 -0.49
N PRO A 137 19.19 6.75 -0.59
CA PRO A 137 19.91 6.07 0.49
C PRO A 137 19.82 6.92 1.76
N ARG A 138 19.58 6.25 2.89
CA ARG A 138 19.52 6.91 4.19
C ARG A 138 20.44 6.18 5.17
N ASN A 139 21.46 6.89 5.65
CA ASN A 139 22.23 6.44 6.82
C ASN A 139 21.47 6.85 8.09
N LEU A 140 21.69 6.12 9.19
CA LEU A 140 21.04 6.36 10.49
C LEU A 140 21.21 7.81 10.97
N ASP A 141 22.36 8.41 10.70
CA ASP A 141 22.70 9.79 11.11
C ASP A 141 22.48 10.85 10.01
N SER A 142 21.94 10.46 8.85
CA SER A 142 21.69 11.40 7.76
C SER A 142 20.51 12.33 8.10
N PRO A 143 20.56 13.62 7.68
CA PRO A 143 19.42 14.51 7.77
C PRO A 143 18.20 13.94 7.03
N LEU A 144 16.99 14.32 7.47
CA LEU A 144 15.75 13.87 6.86
C LEU A 144 15.66 14.26 5.37
N GLU A 145 16.17 15.43 5.02
CA GLU A 145 16.27 15.92 3.65
C GLU A 145 17.71 15.77 3.14
N THR A 146 17.93 14.79 2.26
CA THR A 146 19.23 14.52 1.64
C THR A 146 19.40 15.31 0.33
N GLU A 147 20.60 15.30 -0.25
CA GLU A 147 20.85 15.93 -1.55
C GLU A 147 20.00 15.29 -2.66
N GLU A 148 19.88 13.96 -2.66
CA GLU A 148 19.09 13.21 -3.66
C GLU A 148 17.60 13.59 -3.61
N LYS A 149 17.06 13.82 -2.40
CA LYS A 149 15.67 14.27 -2.23
C LYS A 149 15.48 15.69 -2.76
N ARG A 150 16.45 16.58 -2.53
CA ARG A 150 16.44 17.96 -3.04
C ARG A 150 16.56 17.99 -4.56
N ASP A 151 17.44 17.18 -5.12
CA ASP A 151 17.61 17.04 -6.56
C ASP A 151 16.35 16.51 -7.22
N PHE A 152 15.70 15.52 -6.61
CA PHE A 152 14.44 15.02 -7.13
C PHE A 152 13.32 16.07 -7.03
N ALA A 153 13.23 16.81 -5.92
CA ALA A 153 12.29 17.92 -5.80
C ALA A 153 12.53 18.99 -6.89
N ASN A 154 13.79 19.33 -7.16
CA ASN A 154 14.16 20.26 -8.23
C ASN A 154 13.85 19.73 -9.63
N TYR A 155 14.03 18.43 -9.85
CA TYR A 155 13.61 17.77 -11.09
C TYR A 155 12.10 17.89 -11.30
N LEU A 156 11.30 17.62 -10.26
CA LEU A 156 9.84 17.75 -10.33
C LEU A 156 9.42 19.21 -10.57
N ARG A 157 10.11 20.19 -9.99
CA ARG A 157 9.79 21.61 -10.20
C ARG A 157 10.08 22.08 -11.63
N ASN A 158 11.18 21.62 -12.21
CA ASN A 158 11.78 22.29 -13.37
C ASN A 158 11.84 21.45 -14.65
N VAL A 159 11.67 20.13 -14.57
CA VAL A 159 11.87 19.23 -15.72
C VAL A 159 10.57 18.53 -16.11
N ASP A 160 10.06 17.68 -15.23
CA ASP A 160 8.83 16.92 -15.49
C ASP A 160 8.22 16.45 -14.17
N ASN A 161 6.93 16.75 -13.97
CA ASN A 161 6.16 16.29 -12.82
C ASN A 161 4.82 15.73 -13.27
N PRO A 162 4.73 14.39 -13.40
CA PRO A 162 3.50 13.68 -13.77
C PRO A 162 2.35 13.88 -12.78
N TRP A 163 2.64 14.37 -11.57
CA TRP A 163 1.70 14.53 -10.48
C TRP A 163 1.08 15.92 -10.37
N THR A 164 1.51 16.90 -11.17
CA THR A 164 0.96 18.27 -11.18
C THR A 164 -0.56 18.33 -11.22
N LYS A 165 -1.21 17.41 -11.96
CA LYS A 165 -2.68 17.28 -12.01
C LYS A 165 -3.37 17.00 -10.66
N TYR A 166 -2.62 16.54 -9.66
CA TYR A 166 -3.09 16.26 -8.31
C TYR A 166 -2.84 17.41 -7.33
N ALA A 167 -2.23 18.52 -7.77
CA ALA A 167 -1.92 19.69 -6.96
C ALA A 167 -3.15 20.54 -6.58
N LYS A 168 -4.39 20.02 -6.70
CA LYS A 168 -5.62 20.82 -6.55
C LYS A 168 -5.57 21.73 -5.31
N PRO A 169 -6.08 22.97 -5.44
CA PRO A 169 -6.09 23.97 -4.36
C PRO A 169 -6.86 23.49 -3.12
#